data_AF-A0A5E6WVT5-F1
#
_entry.id   AF-A0A5E6WVT5-F1
#
_cell.length_a   1.000
_cell.length_b   1.000
_cell.length_c   1.000
_cell.angle_alpha   90.00
_cell.angle_beta   90.00
_cell.angle_gamma   90.00
#
_symmetry.space_group_name_H-M   'P 1'
#
loop_
_entity.id
_entity.type
_entity.pdbx_description
1 polymer ?
#
loop_
_entity_poly.entity_id
_entity_poly.type
_entity_poly.pdbx_seq_one_letter_code
_entity_poly.pdbx_strand_id
1 'polypeptide(L)'
;MTLGDLALSLPDFAIEAIREALPAFDRQIKGYNLHDAVLTGLETRTSSPLRITRDASFQSINVKGLFPAGEGAGYAGGILSAGVDGIRIAEAVARDILGLQ
;
A
#
# COMPACT_ATOMS: atom_id res chain seq x y z
N MET A 1 9.40 4.28 24.78
CA MET A 1 9.62 3.04 24.01
C MET A 1 9.61 1.90 25.02
N THR A 2 8.79 0.87 24.81
CA THR A 2 8.66 -0.26 25.74
C THR A 2 9.23 -1.50 25.07
N LEU A 3 10.18 -2.16 25.72
CA LEU A 3 10.70 -3.44 25.25
C LEU A 3 9.67 -4.55 25.54
N GLY A 4 9.54 -5.50 24.63
CA GLY A 4 8.57 -6.57 24.73
C GLY A 4 8.80 -7.66 23.69
N ASP A 5 7.98 -8.71 23.75
CA ASP A 5 8.03 -9.81 22.79
C ASP A 5 7.20 -9.49 21.54
N LEU A 6 7.88 -9.28 20.42
CA LEU A 6 7.24 -9.02 19.13
C LEU A 6 6.62 -10.27 18.49
N ALA A 7 6.93 -11.48 18.97
CA ALA A 7 6.34 -12.71 18.47
C ALA A 7 4.81 -12.74 18.61
N LEU A 8 4.26 -11.96 19.55
CA LEU A 8 2.82 -11.85 19.79
C LEU A 8 2.14 -10.75 18.96
N SER A 9 2.89 -10.02 18.13
CA SER A 9 2.39 -8.80 17.48
C SER A 9 1.82 -9.04 16.07
N LEU A 10 2.10 -10.19 15.46
CA LEU A 10 1.62 -10.59 14.13
C LEU A 10 1.16 -12.06 14.15
N PRO A 11 0.36 -12.50 13.16
CA PRO A 11 0.03 -13.92 13.01
C PRO A 11 1.28 -14.79 12.83
N ASP A 12 1.23 -16.04 13.30
CA ASP A 12 2.35 -16.99 13.31
C ASP A 12 3.08 -17.08 11.96
N PHE A 13 2.34 -17.16 10.85
CA PHE A 13 2.95 -17.27 9.51
C PHE A 13 3.85 -16.08 9.16
N ALA A 14 3.51 -14.87 9.62
CA ALA A 14 4.29 -13.68 9.35
C ALA A 14 5.53 -13.61 10.27
N ILE A 15 5.39 -14.03 11.52
CA ILE A 15 6.52 -14.15 12.46
C ILE A 15 7.55 -15.15 11.94
N GLU A 16 7.11 -16.34 11.49
CA GLU A 16 8.00 -17.35 10.94
C GLU A 16 8.70 -16.86 9.66
N ALA A 17 7.98 -16.18 8.76
CA ALA A 17 8.58 -15.58 7.57
C ALA A 17 9.64 -14.53 7.90
N ILE A 18 9.40 -13.68 8.91
CA ILE A 18 10.39 -12.67 9.36
C ILE A 18 11.62 -13.35 9.97
N ARG A 19 11.43 -14.41 10.78
CA ARG A 19 12.53 -15.18 11.38
C ARG A 19 13.44 -15.81 10.34
N GLU A 20 12.89 -16.29 9.23
CA GLU A 20 13.66 -16.82 8.09
C GLU A 20 14.35 -15.70 7.29
N ALA A 21 13.66 -14.58 7.06
CA ALA A 21 14.15 -13.49 6.22
C ALA A 21 15.36 -12.77 6.82
N LEU A 22 15.42 -12.56 8.14
CA LEU A 22 16.49 -11.80 8.79
C LEU A 22 17.90 -12.42 8.55
N PRO A 23 18.14 -13.73 8.79
CA PRO A 23 19.41 -14.37 8.42
C PRO A 23 19.66 -14.40 6.92
N ALA A 24 18.61 -14.53 6.10
CA ALA A 24 18.75 -14.53 4.64
C ALA A 24 19.24 -13.18 4.11
N PHE A 25 18.73 -12.07 4.67
CA PHE A 25 19.19 -10.72 4.34
C PHE A 25 20.61 -10.44 4.82
N ASP A 26 21.05 -11.00 5.94
CA ASP A 26 22.45 -10.84 6.40
C ASP A 26 23.47 -11.41 5.41
N ARG A 27 23.11 -12.46 4.67
CA ARG A 27 23.94 -13.02 3.59
C ARG A 27 24.05 -12.08 2.39
N GLN A 28 23.08 -11.18 2.19
CA GLN A 28 23.06 -10.20 1.10
C GLN A 28 23.68 -8.87 1.53
N ILE A 29 23.42 -8.46 2.77
CA ILE A 29 23.87 -7.21 3.39
C ILE A 29 24.50 -7.58 4.72
N LYS A 30 25.84 -7.60 4.77
CA LYS A 30 26.57 -7.93 5.99
C LYS A 30 26.15 -7.00 7.14
N GLY A 31 25.74 -7.58 8.27
CA GLY A 31 25.30 -6.82 9.45
C GLY A 31 23.82 -6.44 9.43
N TYR A 32 23.00 -7.14 8.64
CA TYR A 32 21.55 -6.90 8.62
C TYR A 32 20.85 -7.48 9.86
N ASN A 33 21.39 -8.55 10.44
CA ASN A 33 20.83 -9.24 11.62
C ASN A 33 21.76 -9.13 12.84
N LEU A 34 22.14 -7.91 13.20
CA LEU A 34 22.95 -7.68 14.40
C LEU A 34 22.13 -7.93 15.68
N HIS A 35 22.78 -8.47 16.70
CA HIS A 35 22.16 -8.76 18.00
C HIS A 35 21.58 -7.53 18.73
N ASP A 36 22.08 -6.34 18.41
CA ASP A 36 21.69 -5.04 18.95
C ASP A 36 20.81 -4.25 17.97
N ALA A 37 20.42 -4.84 16.83
CA ALA A 37 19.44 -4.25 15.92
C ALA A 37 18.05 -4.20 16.57
N VAL A 38 17.31 -3.14 16.27
CA VAL A 38 16.03 -2.85 16.92
C VAL A 38 14.88 -3.05 15.94
N LEU A 39 13.97 -3.96 16.27
CA LEU A 39 12.67 -4.07 15.61
C LEU A 39 11.66 -3.19 16.36
N THR A 40 10.90 -2.37 15.63
CA THR A 40 10.00 -1.37 16.22
C THR A 40 8.59 -1.53 15.69
N GLY A 41 7.64 -1.78 16.61
CA GLY A 41 6.21 -1.67 16.35
C GLY A 41 5.71 -2.50 15.16
N LEU A 42 4.56 -2.10 14.62
CA LEU A 42 3.90 -2.75 13.49
C LEU A 42 3.64 -1.74 12.38
N GLU A 43 4.06 -2.08 11.17
CA GLU A 43 3.74 -1.32 9.97
C GLU A 43 2.53 -1.97 9.27
N THR A 44 1.33 -1.50 9.59
CA THR A 44 0.06 -2.14 9.16
C THR A 44 -0.62 -1.48 7.97
N ARG A 45 -0.11 -0.33 7.51
CA ARG A 45 -0.75 0.52 6.48
C ARG A 45 0.15 0.73 5.28
N THR A 46 0.66 -0.38 4.73
CA THR A 46 1.53 -0.35 3.55
C THR A 46 0.78 -0.04 2.25
N SER A 47 -0.52 -0.31 2.21
CA SER A 47 -1.43 0.02 1.11
C SER A 47 -2.88 -0.04 1.59
N SER A 48 -3.83 0.43 0.76
CA SER A 48 -5.26 0.33 1.08
C SER A 48 -5.70 -1.14 1.18
N PRO A 49 -6.41 -1.53 2.26
CA PRO A 49 -6.97 -2.87 2.40
C PRO A 49 -8.23 -3.07 1.54
N LEU A 50 -8.68 -2.04 0.81
CA LEU A 50 -9.86 -2.05 -0.02
C LEU A 50 -9.55 -1.60 -1.44
N ARG A 51 -10.36 -2.08 -2.38
CA ARG A 51 -10.37 -1.58 -3.75
C ARG A 51 -11.76 -1.11 -4.12
N ILE A 52 -11.89 0.19 -4.38
CA ILE A 52 -13.16 0.80 -4.77
C ILE A 52 -13.23 0.73 -6.29
N THR A 53 -13.89 -0.30 -6.81
CA THR A 53 -13.86 -0.67 -8.23
C THR A 53 -14.38 0.44 -9.15
N ARG A 54 -13.56 0.81 -10.15
CA ARG A 54 -13.90 1.71 -11.24
C ARG A 54 -13.69 1.05 -12.62
N ASP A 55 -14.46 1.48 -13.61
CA ASP A 55 -14.37 1.00 -15.01
C ASP A 55 -13.31 1.77 -15.83
N ALA A 56 -13.27 1.54 -17.15
CA ALA A 56 -12.33 2.21 -18.05
C ALA A 56 -12.57 3.73 -18.21
N SER A 57 -13.77 4.22 -17.86
CA SER A 57 -14.08 5.65 -17.77
C SER A 57 -13.64 6.27 -16.44
N PHE A 58 -12.95 5.50 -15.59
CA PHE A 58 -12.51 5.87 -14.26
C PHE A 58 -13.64 6.12 -13.24
N GLN A 59 -14.89 5.82 -13.60
CA GLN A 59 -16.04 5.94 -12.71
C GLN A 59 -16.30 4.65 -11.94
N SER A 60 -16.87 4.78 -10.74
CA SER A 60 -17.37 3.64 -9.99
C SER A 60 -18.33 2.81 -10.84
N ILE A 61 -18.21 1.49 -10.77
CA ILE A 61 -19.03 0.54 -11.55
C ILE A 61 -20.53 0.60 -11.18
N ASN A 62 -20.86 1.13 -10.00
CA ASN A 62 -22.22 1.17 -9.48
C ASN A 62 -22.73 2.57 -9.10
N VAL A 63 -21.91 3.61 -9.20
CA VAL A 63 -22.28 5.00 -8.89
C VAL A 63 -21.68 5.94 -9.94
N LYS A 64 -22.52 6.43 -10.85
CA LYS A 64 -22.10 7.43 -11.85
C LYS A 64 -21.78 8.77 -11.19
N GLY A 65 -20.78 9.47 -11.70
CA GLY A 65 -20.22 10.70 -11.14
C GLY A 65 -19.22 10.50 -9.98
N LEU A 66 -19.02 9.27 -9.50
CA LEU A 66 -18.00 8.95 -8.49
C LEU A 66 -16.73 8.44 -9.17
N PHE A 67 -15.58 9.08 -8.90
CA PHE A 67 -14.28 8.73 -9.48
C PHE A 67 -13.28 8.30 -8.39
N PRO A 68 -13.22 7.00 -8.04
CA PRO A 68 -12.26 6.49 -7.05
C PRO A 68 -10.81 6.70 -7.54
N ALA A 69 -9.94 7.28 -6.70
CA ALA A 69 -8.59 7.66 -7.09
C ALA A 69 -7.54 7.40 -5.99
N GLY A 70 -6.29 7.25 -6.41
CA GLY A 70 -5.13 7.16 -5.55
C GLY A 70 -5.06 5.89 -4.71
N GLU A 71 -4.24 5.94 -3.66
CA GLU A 71 -3.96 4.79 -2.80
C GLU A 71 -5.18 4.38 -1.99
N GLY A 72 -5.96 5.35 -1.47
CA GLY A 72 -7.17 5.06 -0.71
C GLY A 72 -8.20 4.22 -1.49
N ALA A 73 -8.29 4.41 -2.82
CA ALA A 73 -9.15 3.62 -3.69
C ALA A 73 -8.52 2.30 -4.16
N GLY A 74 -7.23 2.05 -3.87
CA GLY A 74 -6.50 0.85 -4.28
C GLY A 74 -5.91 0.90 -5.70
N TYR A 75 -5.66 2.10 -6.24
CA TYR A 75 -5.12 2.31 -7.59
C TYR A 75 -3.71 2.93 -7.65
N ALA A 76 -3.11 3.21 -6.49
CA ALA A 76 -1.74 3.69 -6.35
C ALA A 76 -1.10 3.13 -5.07
N GLY A 77 0.23 3.26 -4.94
CA GLY A 77 1.00 2.75 -3.79
C GLY A 77 2.15 3.65 -3.37
N GLY A 78 2.05 4.95 -3.64
CA GLY A 78 3.07 5.93 -3.32
C GLY A 78 2.85 7.27 -4.04
N ILE A 79 3.57 8.30 -3.59
CA ILE A 79 3.35 9.72 -3.96
C ILE A 79 3.24 9.90 -5.48
N LEU A 80 4.24 9.43 -6.23
CA LEU A 80 4.28 9.61 -7.68
C LEU A 80 3.11 8.90 -8.37
N SER A 81 2.86 7.64 -8.01
CA SER A 81 1.76 6.85 -8.61
C SER A 81 0.38 7.43 -8.30
N ALA A 82 0.19 7.98 -7.10
CA ALA A 82 -1.05 8.65 -6.72
C ALA A 82 -1.23 9.96 -7.49
N GLY A 83 -0.16 10.72 -7.72
CA GLY A 83 -0.17 11.91 -8.55
C GLY A 83 -0.54 11.60 -10.02
N VAL A 84 0.07 10.56 -10.60
CA VAL A 84 -0.25 10.11 -11.97
C VAL A 84 -1.71 9.66 -12.07
N ASP A 85 -2.22 8.92 -11.08
CA ASP A 85 -3.62 8.52 -11.05
C ASP A 85 -4.55 9.74 -10.93
N GLY A 86 -4.18 10.72 -10.11
CA GLY A 86 -4.90 11.98 -9.95
C GLY A 86 -5.01 12.77 -11.26
N ILE A 87 -3.95 12.84 -12.06
CA ILE A 87 -3.98 13.50 -13.38
C ILE A 87 -4.99 12.80 -14.30
N ARG A 88 -4.94 11.47 -14.39
CA ARG A 88 -5.88 10.69 -15.23
C ARG A 88 -7.33 10.86 -14.80
N ILE A 89 -7.56 10.89 -13.48
CA ILE A 89 -8.90 11.10 -12.92
C ILE A 89 -9.39 12.51 -13.23
N ALA A 90 -8.55 13.53 -13.08
CA ALA A 90 -8.90 14.91 -13.43
C ALA A 90 -9.25 15.05 -14.92
N GLU A 91 -8.49 14.41 -15.81
CA GLU A 91 -8.78 14.36 -17.24
C GLU A 91 -10.12 13.65 -17.53
N ALA A 92 -10.39 12.53 -16.87
CA ALA A 92 -11.64 11.79 -17.03
C ALA A 92 -12.86 12.59 -16.54
N VAL A 93 -12.75 13.24 -15.38
CA VAL A 93 -13.79 14.13 -14.84
C VAL A 93 -14.06 15.30 -15.79
N ALA A 94 -12.99 15.92 -16.33
CA ALA A 94 -13.14 17.02 -17.29
C ALA A 94 -13.87 16.57 -18.57
N ARG A 95 -13.54 15.39 -19.10
CA ARG A 95 -14.23 14.82 -20.27
C ARG A 95 -15.70 14.54 -20.00
N ASP A 96 -16.02 13.94 -18.85
CA ASP A 96 -17.39 13.62 -18.45
C ASP A 96 -18.25 14.89 -18.31
N ILE A 97 -17.74 15.94 -17.64
CA ILE A 97 -18.43 17.24 -17.49
C ILE A 97 -18.67 17.91 -18.85
N LEU A 98 -17.72 17.81 -19.78
CA LEU A 98 -17.81 18.43 -21.10
C LEU A 98 -18.59 17.59 -22.13
N GLY A 99 -19.00 16.37 -21.77
CA GLY A 99 -19.64 15.42 -22.69
C GLY A 99 -18.71 14.94 -23.81
N LEU A 100 -17.40 14.92 -23.56
CA LEU A 100 -16.39 14.46 -24.51
C LEU A 100 -16.15 12.96 -24.34
N GLN A 101 -16.09 12.22 -25.45
CA GLN A 101 -15.75 10.79 -25.45
C GLN A 101 -14.25 10.56 -25.20
#